data_AF-A0A2E0TQR6-F1
#
_entry.id   AF-A0A2E0TQR6-F1
#
_cell.length_a   1.000
_cell.length_b   1.000
_cell.length_c   1.000
_cell.angle_alpha   90.00
_cell.angle_beta   90.00
_cell.angle_gamma   90.00
#
_symmetry.space_group_name_H-M   'P 1'
#
loop_
_entity.id
_entity.type
_entity.pdbx_description
1 polymer ?
#
loop_
_entity_poly.entity_id
_entity_poly.type
_entity_poly.pdbx_seq_one_letter_code
_entity_poly.pdbx_strand_id
1 'polypeptide(L)'
;MNFFGHCYVACWERRDPAFVLGSMLPDFATMVGTRLAGAEDAGVEAGIAHHHAVDGVFHSTGTFVGWMREAGALLDAKSVRWGTARAVAHIGVELLLDGVLVAEERAANAAYLEALEAARPGALGEQVRFKHDAASERFDALCGRLREYGLPEDVGSPETVTLRLERALAPRERLRMHPGDRPAVRRCMEAMLPRVRERTDQLLGELHAGLAGAPR
;
A
#
# COMPACT_ATOMS: atom_id res chain seq x y z
N MET A 1 -0.33 -5.42 1.46
CA MET A 1 0.29 -4.20 2.04
C MET A 1 -0.05 -3.03 1.13
N ASN A 2 0.29 -1.79 1.48
CA ASN A 2 0.19 -0.69 0.52
C ASN A 2 1.59 -0.33 -0.02
N PHE A 3 1.65 0.56 -1.02
CA PHE A 3 2.83 0.72 -1.87
C PHE A 3 4.13 0.96 -1.11
N PHE A 4 4.11 1.75 -0.03
CA PHE A 4 5.36 2.03 0.70
C PHE A 4 5.82 0.80 1.47
N GLY A 5 4.90 0.07 2.09
CA GLY A 5 5.22 -1.21 2.70
C GLY A 5 5.84 -2.20 1.70
N HIS A 6 5.35 -2.27 0.46
CA HIS A 6 5.98 -3.13 -0.55
C HIS A 6 7.41 -2.69 -0.88
N CYS A 7 7.65 -1.38 -1.00
CA CYS A 7 9.01 -0.83 -1.12
C CYS A 7 9.89 -1.22 0.08
N TYR A 8 9.37 -1.11 1.30
CA TYR A 8 10.08 -1.46 2.53
C TYR A 8 10.53 -2.93 2.53
N VAL A 9 9.63 -3.85 2.18
CA VAL A 9 9.92 -5.29 2.15
C VAL A 9 10.84 -5.64 0.99
N ALA A 10 10.67 -5.01 -0.18
CA ALA A 10 11.57 -5.18 -1.31
C ALA A 10 13.03 -4.85 -0.92
N CYS A 11 13.24 -3.82 -0.08
CA CYS A 11 14.55 -3.42 0.41
C CYS A 11 15.26 -4.45 1.31
N TRP A 12 14.56 -5.51 1.76
CA TRP A 12 15.19 -6.66 2.43
C TRP A 12 15.97 -7.53 1.44
N GLU A 13 15.54 -7.57 0.19
CA GLU A 13 16.13 -8.40 -0.86
C GLU A 13 17.07 -7.55 -1.74
N ARG A 14 16.55 -6.45 -2.30
CA ARG A 14 17.22 -5.61 -3.29
C ARG A 14 16.78 -4.16 -3.17
N ARG A 15 17.71 -3.25 -3.47
CA ARG A 15 17.48 -1.80 -3.41
C ARG A 15 17.66 -1.10 -4.76
N ASP A 16 17.85 -1.86 -5.84
CA ASP A 16 17.94 -1.24 -7.16
C ASP A 16 16.59 -0.63 -7.58
N PRO A 17 16.57 0.55 -8.23
CA PRO A 17 15.33 1.28 -8.52
C PRO A 17 14.31 0.48 -9.34
N ALA A 18 14.75 -0.40 -10.23
CA ALA A 18 13.86 -1.22 -11.06
C ALA A 18 13.05 -2.21 -10.22
N PHE A 19 13.72 -2.97 -9.36
CA PHE A 19 13.06 -3.92 -8.47
C PHE A 19 12.10 -3.23 -7.49
N VAL A 20 12.56 -2.13 -6.87
CA VAL A 20 11.77 -1.37 -5.91
C VAL A 20 10.54 -0.75 -6.59
N LEU A 21 10.69 -0.16 -7.78
CA LEU A 21 9.57 0.33 -8.58
C LEU A 21 8.57 -0.79 -8.88
N GLY A 22 9.06 -1.94 -9.38
CA GLY A 22 8.25 -3.11 -9.67
C GLY A 22 7.40 -3.56 -8.49
N SER A 23 7.94 -3.53 -7.27
CA SER A 23 7.22 -3.92 -6.05
C SER A 23 6.02 -3.01 -5.73
N MET A 24 6.02 -1.77 -6.20
CA MET A 24 4.95 -0.79 -5.98
C MET A 24 3.95 -0.70 -7.14
N LEU A 25 4.31 -1.21 -8.32
CA LEU A 25 3.52 -1.02 -9.54
C LEU A 25 2.10 -1.58 -9.47
N PRO A 26 1.81 -2.75 -8.86
CA PRO A 26 0.44 -3.23 -8.77
C PRO A 26 -0.50 -2.28 -8.00
N ASP A 27 0.01 -1.61 -6.96
CA ASP A 27 -0.73 -0.59 -6.23
C ASP A 27 -0.92 0.68 -7.08
N PHE A 28 0.14 1.13 -7.77
CA PHE A 28 0.04 2.27 -8.69
C PHE A 28 -0.97 2.02 -9.81
N ALA A 29 -0.99 0.81 -10.38
CA ALA A 29 -1.98 0.41 -11.38
C ALA A 29 -3.40 0.50 -10.83
N THR A 30 -3.63 0.08 -9.58
CA THR A 30 -4.91 0.21 -8.89
C THR A 30 -5.28 1.69 -8.70
N MET A 31 -4.33 2.53 -8.30
CA MET A 31 -4.53 3.97 -8.10
C MET A 31 -4.92 4.71 -9.39
N VAL A 32 -4.42 4.28 -10.55
CA VAL A 32 -4.78 4.87 -11.87
C VAL A 32 -5.95 4.14 -12.55
N GLY A 33 -6.60 3.21 -11.84
CA GLY A 33 -7.82 2.53 -12.27
C GLY A 33 -7.60 1.53 -13.41
N THR A 34 -6.46 0.84 -13.44
CA THR A 34 -6.11 -0.12 -14.49
C THR A 34 -5.54 -1.41 -13.90
N ARG A 35 -5.05 -2.31 -14.76
CA ARG A 35 -4.21 -3.46 -14.40
C ARG A 35 -2.93 -3.45 -15.20
N LEU A 36 -1.86 -3.97 -14.61
CA LEU A 36 -0.62 -4.27 -15.32
C LEU A 36 -0.85 -5.39 -16.34
N ALA A 37 -0.16 -5.29 -17.46
CA ALA A 37 0.06 -6.36 -18.42
C ALA A 37 1.44 -7.02 -18.22
N GLY A 38 2.39 -6.29 -17.62
CA GLY A 38 3.75 -6.74 -17.30
C GLY A 38 4.73 -5.56 -17.41
N ALA A 39 6.02 -5.86 -17.43
CA ALA A 39 7.09 -4.94 -17.78
C ALA A 39 8.10 -5.58 -18.74
N GLU A 40 8.74 -4.77 -19.58
CA GLU A 40 9.82 -5.24 -20.47
C GLU A 40 11.17 -5.31 -19.74
N ASP A 41 11.36 -4.49 -18.70
CA ASP A 41 12.54 -4.53 -17.86
C ASP A 41 12.47 -5.70 -16.86
N ALA A 42 13.51 -6.55 -16.85
CA ALA A 42 13.55 -7.74 -16.01
C ALA A 42 13.63 -7.43 -14.50
N GLY A 43 14.21 -6.29 -14.11
CA GLY A 43 14.24 -5.85 -12.72
C GLY A 43 12.84 -5.43 -12.24
N VAL A 44 12.12 -4.69 -13.08
CA VAL A 44 10.74 -4.29 -12.82
C VAL A 44 9.82 -5.52 -12.74
N GLU A 45 9.92 -6.46 -13.68
CA GLU A 45 9.11 -7.68 -13.66
C GLU A 45 9.39 -8.54 -12.41
N ALA A 46 10.65 -8.65 -12.00
CA ALA A 46 11.02 -9.33 -10.75
C ALA A 46 10.41 -8.63 -9.52
N GLY A 47 10.36 -7.30 -9.50
CA GLY A 47 9.69 -6.53 -8.45
C GLY A 47 8.18 -6.77 -8.41
N ILE A 48 7.51 -6.87 -9.56
CA ILE A 48 6.08 -7.20 -9.64
C ILE A 48 5.83 -8.61 -9.08
N ALA A 49 6.67 -9.58 -9.43
CA ALA A 49 6.58 -10.93 -8.86
C ALA A 49 6.78 -10.92 -7.34
N HIS A 50 7.75 -10.15 -6.85
CA HIS A 50 8.00 -9.96 -5.43
C HIS A 50 6.77 -9.37 -4.71
N HIS A 51 6.11 -8.34 -5.28
CA HIS A 51 4.87 -7.79 -4.73
C HIS A 51 3.82 -8.89 -4.49
N HIS A 52 3.57 -9.73 -5.50
CA HIS A 52 2.58 -10.81 -5.38
C HIS A 52 2.97 -11.86 -4.33
N ALA A 53 4.25 -12.18 -4.19
CA ALA A 53 4.74 -13.08 -3.15
C ALA A 53 4.51 -12.48 -1.74
N VAL A 54 4.86 -11.20 -1.55
CA VAL A 54 4.60 -10.46 -0.30
C VAL A 54 3.13 -10.46 0.04
N ASP A 55 2.25 -10.15 -0.91
CA ASP A 55 0.81 -10.14 -0.69
C ASP A 55 0.24 -11.53 -0.38
N GLY A 56 0.79 -12.57 -1.03
CA GLY A 56 0.40 -13.96 -0.76
C GLY A 56 0.66 -14.38 0.68
N VAL A 57 1.74 -13.88 1.30
CA VAL A 57 2.08 -14.15 2.69
C VAL A 57 1.37 -13.18 3.64
N PHE A 58 1.49 -11.87 3.39
CA PHE A 58 1.03 -10.79 4.26
C PHE A 58 -0.43 -10.96 4.71
N HIS A 59 -1.34 -11.22 3.77
CA HIS A 59 -2.77 -11.35 4.07
C HIS A 59 -3.12 -12.56 4.95
N SER A 60 -2.20 -13.52 5.08
CA SER A 60 -2.35 -14.70 5.93
C SER A 60 -1.66 -14.58 7.30
N THR A 61 -0.88 -13.52 7.51
CA THR A 61 -0.18 -13.28 8.79
C THR A 61 -1.19 -13.12 9.93
N GLY A 62 -0.87 -13.70 11.08
CA GLY A 62 -1.74 -13.68 12.26
C GLY A 62 -1.96 -12.26 12.76
N THR A 63 -0.90 -11.44 12.71
CA THR A 63 -0.94 -10.05 13.14
C THR A 63 -1.88 -9.20 12.27
N PHE A 64 -1.76 -9.26 10.93
CA PHE A 64 -2.63 -8.51 10.03
C PHE A 64 -4.10 -8.95 10.14
N VAL A 65 -4.36 -10.27 10.18
CA VAL A 65 -5.71 -10.81 10.37
C VAL A 65 -6.29 -10.34 11.71
N GLY A 66 -5.47 -10.28 12.76
CA GLY A 66 -5.84 -9.71 14.06
C GLY A 66 -6.28 -8.25 13.95
N TRP A 67 -5.46 -7.40 13.32
CA TRP A 67 -5.80 -5.99 13.12
C TRP A 67 -7.10 -5.79 12.31
N MET A 68 -7.30 -6.57 11.24
CA MET A 68 -8.54 -6.51 10.46
C MET A 68 -9.78 -6.86 11.30
N ARG A 69 -9.68 -7.87 12.18
CA ARG A 69 -10.77 -8.25 13.08
C ARG A 69 -11.06 -7.16 14.11
N GLU A 70 -10.02 -6.60 14.72
CA GLU A 70 -10.14 -5.50 15.69
C GLU A 70 -10.77 -4.25 15.05
N ALA A 71 -10.26 -3.80 13.91
CA ALA A 71 -10.80 -2.66 13.17
C ALA A 71 -12.25 -2.92 12.71
N GLY A 72 -12.53 -4.12 12.22
CA GLY A 72 -13.87 -4.54 11.83
C GLY A 72 -14.87 -4.44 12.98
N ALA A 73 -14.51 -4.94 14.17
CA ALA A 73 -15.34 -4.86 15.37
C ALA A 73 -15.59 -3.41 15.83
N LEU A 74 -14.57 -2.54 15.75
CA LEU A 74 -14.72 -1.12 16.08
C LEU A 74 -15.70 -0.39 15.15
N LEU A 75 -15.68 -0.72 13.86
CA LEU A 75 -16.54 -0.12 12.84
C LEU A 75 -17.98 -0.66 12.93
N ASP A 76 -18.13 -1.95 13.18
CA ASP A 76 -19.42 -2.61 13.39
C ASP A 76 -20.15 -2.06 14.63
N ALA A 77 -19.42 -1.84 15.73
CA ALA A 77 -19.95 -1.19 16.93
C ALA A 77 -20.42 0.26 16.71
N LYS A 78 -20.09 0.86 15.56
CA LYS A 78 -20.56 2.19 15.13
C LYS A 78 -21.53 2.11 13.95
N SER A 79 -22.04 0.92 13.65
CA SER A 79 -23.02 0.65 12.59
C SER A 79 -22.53 1.05 11.20
N VAL A 80 -21.22 1.06 10.96
CA VAL A 80 -20.67 1.27 9.61
C VAL A 80 -21.05 0.06 8.75
N ARG A 81 -21.59 0.30 7.55
CA ARG A 81 -22.03 -0.78 6.65
C ARG A 81 -20.91 -1.79 6.43
N TRP A 82 -21.25 -3.08 6.52
CA TRP A 82 -20.31 -4.21 6.44
C TRP A 82 -19.28 -4.10 5.29
N GLY A 83 -19.71 -3.75 4.08
CA GLY A 83 -18.80 -3.59 2.93
C GLY A 83 -17.78 -2.46 3.14
N THR A 84 -18.25 -1.30 3.59
CA THR A 84 -17.41 -0.16 3.96
C THR A 84 -16.49 -0.50 5.13
N ALA A 85 -17.01 -1.14 6.17
CA ALA A 85 -16.26 -1.53 7.36
C ALA A 85 -15.10 -2.46 7.01
N ARG A 86 -15.33 -3.49 6.17
CA ARG A 86 -14.27 -4.40 5.71
C ARG A 86 -13.22 -3.69 4.88
N ALA A 87 -13.62 -2.83 3.96
CA ALA A 87 -12.68 -2.11 3.12
C ALA A 87 -11.82 -1.13 3.93
N VAL A 88 -12.43 -0.41 4.88
CA VAL A 88 -11.72 0.46 5.83
C VAL A 88 -10.80 -0.34 6.74
N ALA A 89 -11.25 -1.46 7.29
CA ALA A 89 -10.44 -2.30 8.17
C ALA A 89 -9.22 -2.89 7.45
N HIS A 90 -9.34 -3.19 6.15
CA HIS A 90 -8.24 -3.67 5.33
C HIS A 90 -7.31 -2.52 4.92
N ILE A 91 -7.80 -1.60 4.08
CA ILE A 91 -6.96 -0.55 3.47
C ILE A 91 -6.46 0.43 4.54
N GLY A 92 -7.26 0.68 5.57
CA GLY A 92 -6.91 1.62 6.64
C GLY A 92 -5.73 1.15 7.47
N VAL A 93 -5.66 -0.14 7.82
CA VAL A 93 -4.52 -0.65 8.61
C VAL A 93 -3.25 -0.74 7.78
N GLU A 94 -3.35 -1.00 6.47
CA GLU A 94 -2.20 -0.94 5.56
C GLU A 94 -1.65 0.49 5.42
N LEU A 95 -2.53 1.48 5.30
CA LEU A 95 -2.11 2.89 5.25
C LEU A 95 -1.46 3.34 6.57
N LEU A 96 -1.98 2.90 7.72
CA LEU A 96 -1.35 3.17 9.01
C LEU A 96 0.02 2.50 9.11
N LEU A 97 0.14 1.25 8.64
CA LEU A 97 1.40 0.51 8.60
C LEU A 97 2.45 1.24 7.76
N ASP A 98 2.10 1.71 6.55
CA ASP A 98 2.99 2.53 5.73
C ASP A 98 3.53 3.73 6.53
N GLY A 99 2.65 4.40 7.28
CA GLY A 99 3.04 5.57 8.08
C GLY A 99 3.98 5.23 9.24
N VAL A 100 3.88 4.02 9.80
CA VAL A 100 4.85 3.53 10.80
C VAL A 100 6.19 3.24 10.14
N LEU A 101 6.18 2.52 9.02
CA LEU A 101 7.41 2.11 8.32
C LEU A 101 8.21 3.29 7.77
N VAL A 102 7.54 4.33 7.23
CA VAL A 102 8.20 5.57 6.76
C VAL A 102 8.96 6.26 7.89
N ALA A 103 8.41 6.25 9.11
CA ALA A 103 9.01 6.93 10.25
C ALA A 103 10.27 6.22 10.78
N GLU A 104 10.41 4.91 10.53
CA GLU A 104 11.44 4.07 11.13
C GLU A 104 12.65 3.82 10.22
N GLU A 105 12.47 3.70 8.90
CA GLU A 105 13.52 3.17 8.01
C GLU A 105 13.99 4.14 6.92
N ARG A 106 15.14 4.76 7.17
CA ARG A 106 15.74 5.75 6.25
C ARG A 106 16.19 5.14 4.91
N ALA A 107 16.61 3.86 4.87
CA ALA A 107 17.07 3.26 3.63
C ALA A 107 15.91 2.98 2.66
N ALA A 108 14.77 2.54 3.18
CA ALA A 108 13.54 2.36 2.39
C ALA A 108 13.02 3.69 1.85
N ASN A 109 13.11 4.77 2.65
CA ASN A 109 12.78 6.12 2.21
C ASN A 109 13.62 6.56 1.00
N ALA A 110 14.93 6.33 1.03
CA ALA A 110 15.81 6.65 -0.10
C ALA A 110 15.46 5.81 -1.34
N ALA A 111 15.32 4.50 -1.18
CA ALA A 111 14.97 3.59 -2.27
C ALA A 111 13.63 3.92 -2.93
N TYR A 112 12.63 4.32 -2.14
CA TYR A 112 11.34 4.80 -2.62
C TYR A 112 11.48 6.00 -3.56
N LEU A 113 12.24 7.02 -3.12
CA LEU A 113 12.44 8.24 -3.90
C LEU A 113 13.25 7.96 -5.18
N GLU A 114 14.28 7.12 -5.09
CA GLU A 114 15.07 6.69 -6.25
C GLU A 114 14.22 5.90 -7.27
N ALA A 115 13.33 5.03 -6.81
CA ALA A 115 12.40 4.30 -7.68
C ALA A 115 11.42 5.24 -8.39
N LEU A 116 10.87 6.24 -7.69
CA LEU A 116 10.00 7.25 -8.30
C LEU A 116 10.74 8.12 -9.32
N GLU A 117 12.01 8.41 -9.07
CA GLU A 117 12.89 9.12 -10.00
C GLU A 117 13.17 8.30 -11.26
N ALA A 118 13.42 7.00 -11.10
CA ALA A 118 13.62 6.08 -12.21
C ALA A 118 12.34 5.85 -13.03
N ALA A 119 11.16 6.09 -12.45
CA ALA A 119 9.85 6.03 -13.13
C ALA A 119 9.49 7.30 -13.94
N ARG A 120 10.46 8.16 -14.28
CA ARG A 120 10.21 9.31 -15.15
C ARG A 120 9.90 8.87 -16.60
N PRO A 121 9.15 9.69 -17.37
CA PRO A 121 9.06 9.51 -18.82
C PRO A 121 10.47 9.49 -19.44
N GLY A 122 10.71 8.62 -20.44
CA GLY A 122 12.04 8.38 -21.01
C GLY A 122 12.95 7.42 -20.23
N ALA A 123 12.46 6.81 -19.13
CA ALA A 123 13.23 5.90 -18.28
C ALA A 123 12.45 4.59 -18.00
N LEU A 124 12.51 4.04 -16.79
CA LEU A 124 11.84 2.77 -16.46
C LEU A 124 10.32 2.85 -16.57
N GLY A 125 9.74 4.05 -16.48
CA GLY A 125 8.29 4.26 -16.66
C GLY A 125 7.81 3.79 -18.05
N GLU A 126 8.64 3.94 -19.09
CA GLU A 126 8.32 3.50 -20.45
C GLU A 126 8.37 1.98 -20.63
N GLN A 127 8.98 1.27 -19.68
CA GLN A 127 9.08 -0.19 -19.69
C GLN A 127 7.83 -0.86 -19.09
N VAL A 128 6.94 -0.09 -18.46
CA VAL A 128 5.71 -0.60 -17.85
C VAL A 128 4.62 -0.78 -18.93
N ARG A 129 3.92 -1.90 -18.89
CA ARG A 129 2.81 -2.21 -19.80
C ARG A 129 1.52 -2.31 -19.02
N PHE A 130 0.50 -1.60 -19.47
CA PHE A 130 -0.85 -1.62 -18.90
C PHE A 130 -1.83 -2.28 -19.85
N LYS A 131 -2.94 -2.82 -19.33
CA LYS A 131 -3.99 -3.41 -20.18
C LYS A 131 -4.78 -2.40 -21.01
N HIS A 132 -4.63 -1.11 -20.72
CA HIS A 132 -5.31 -0.02 -21.43
C HIS A 132 -4.31 1.10 -21.73
N ASP A 133 -4.18 1.48 -22.99
CA ASP A 133 -3.14 2.42 -23.46
C ASP A 133 -3.23 3.80 -22.77
N ALA A 134 -4.44 4.29 -22.50
CA ALA A 134 -4.65 5.55 -21.79
C ALA A 134 -4.16 5.53 -20.32
N ALA A 135 -3.72 4.38 -19.80
CA ALA A 135 -3.22 4.28 -18.44
C ALA A 135 -1.79 4.81 -18.29
N SER A 136 -0.98 4.81 -19.35
CA SER A 136 0.42 5.29 -19.28
C SER A 136 0.47 6.78 -18.92
N GLU A 137 -0.36 7.62 -19.54
CA GLU A 137 -0.43 9.05 -19.19
C GLU A 137 -0.87 9.28 -17.74
N ARG A 138 -1.86 8.49 -17.26
CA ARG A 138 -2.31 8.57 -15.85
C ARG A 138 -1.23 8.10 -14.87
N PHE A 139 -0.44 7.11 -15.27
CA PHE A 139 0.69 6.60 -14.52
C PHE A 139 1.81 7.65 -14.43
N ASP A 140 2.18 8.29 -15.53
CA ASP A 140 3.17 9.37 -15.52
C ASP A 140 2.72 10.53 -14.64
N ALA A 141 1.44 10.92 -14.74
CA ALA A 141 0.85 11.94 -13.88
C ALA A 141 0.84 11.51 -12.40
N LEU A 142 0.60 10.23 -12.09
CA LEU A 142 0.69 9.70 -10.73
C LEU A 142 2.12 9.79 -10.20
N CYS A 143 3.10 9.28 -10.94
CA CYS A 143 4.51 9.32 -10.53
C CYS A 143 5.00 10.76 -10.37
N GLY A 144 4.55 11.68 -11.23
CA GLY A 144 4.81 13.13 -11.08
C GLY A 144 4.32 13.68 -9.75
N ARG A 145 3.06 13.41 -9.40
CA ARG A 145 2.49 13.83 -8.10
C ARG A 145 3.20 13.19 -6.92
N LEU A 146 3.54 11.90 -7.00
CA LEU A 146 4.24 11.20 -5.92
C LEU A 146 5.65 11.75 -5.71
N ARG A 147 6.37 12.10 -6.78
CA ARG A 147 7.69 12.76 -6.70
C ARG A 147 7.60 14.14 -6.06
N GLU A 148 6.64 14.95 -6.48
CA GLU A 148 6.43 16.30 -5.92
C GLU A 148 6.05 16.23 -4.44
N TYR A 149 5.23 15.23 -4.10
CA TYR A 149 4.77 15.00 -2.73
C TYR A 149 5.87 14.43 -1.81
N GLY A 150 6.77 13.60 -2.35
CA GLY A 150 7.86 12.98 -1.59
C GLY A 150 7.39 11.83 -0.72
N LEU A 151 7.98 11.70 0.47
CA LEU A 151 7.67 10.61 1.40
C LEU A 151 6.23 10.72 1.95
N PRO A 152 5.49 9.61 2.10
CA PRO A 152 4.13 9.64 2.62
C PRO A 152 4.10 9.75 4.16
N GLU A 153 4.76 10.75 4.72
CA GLU A 153 4.85 10.98 6.17
C GLU A 153 3.46 11.26 6.81
N ASP A 154 2.52 11.81 6.02
CA ASP A 154 1.19 12.14 6.53
C ASP A 154 0.28 10.91 6.76
N VAL A 155 0.63 9.73 6.24
CA VAL A 155 -0.16 8.50 6.44
C VAL A 155 -0.02 7.94 7.85
N GLY A 156 0.88 8.50 8.66
CA GLY A 156 0.92 8.29 10.11
C GLY A 156 -0.21 9.02 10.87
N SER A 157 -1.00 9.87 10.22
CA SER A 157 -2.12 10.61 10.81
C SER A 157 -3.47 9.93 10.57
N PRO A 158 -4.25 9.60 11.62
CA PRO A 158 -5.60 9.05 11.47
C PRO A 158 -6.55 9.90 10.61
N GLU A 159 -6.42 11.23 10.66
CA GLU A 159 -7.24 12.14 9.85
C GLU A 159 -6.89 12.02 8.37
N THR A 160 -5.60 12.00 8.04
CA THR A 160 -5.13 11.83 6.66
C THR A 160 -5.53 10.46 6.12
N VAL A 161 -5.35 9.38 6.89
CA VAL A 161 -5.77 8.04 6.48
C VAL A 161 -7.28 8.01 6.20
N THR A 162 -8.08 8.65 7.05
CA THR A 162 -9.54 8.76 6.85
C THR A 162 -9.87 9.49 5.55
N LEU A 163 -9.19 10.61 5.25
CA LEU A 163 -9.34 11.36 4.00
C LEU A 163 -8.97 10.52 2.78
N ARG A 164 -7.88 9.75 2.86
CA ARG A 164 -7.43 8.86 1.77
C ARG A 164 -8.43 7.73 1.53
N LEU A 165 -8.95 7.12 2.60
CA LEU A 165 -10.00 6.09 2.53
C LEU A 165 -11.27 6.63 1.87
N GLU A 166 -11.73 7.80 2.28
CA GLU A 166 -12.93 8.44 1.69
C GLU A 166 -12.77 8.63 0.17
N ARG A 167 -11.61 9.16 -0.27
CA ARG A 167 -11.29 9.33 -1.69
C ARG A 167 -11.19 8.00 -2.44
N ALA A 168 -10.49 7.01 -1.87
CA ALA A 168 -10.28 5.70 -2.50
C ALA A 168 -11.58 4.88 -2.62
N LEU A 169 -12.54 5.08 -1.71
CA LEU A 169 -13.80 4.35 -1.70
C LEU A 169 -14.94 5.08 -2.41
N ALA A 170 -14.82 6.40 -2.64
CA ALA A 170 -15.86 7.20 -3.30
C ALA A 170 -16.36 6.63 -4.65
N PRO A 171 -15.50 6.10 -5.55
CA PRO A 171 -15.96 5.54 -6.82
C PRO A 171 -16.70 4.19 -6.68
N ARG A 172 -16.61 3.54 -5.51
CA ARG A 172 -17.07 2.16 -5.31
C ARG A 172 -18.37 2.16 -4.53
N GLU A 173 -19.51 2.23 -5.21
CA GLU A 173 -20.84 2.40 -4.60
C GLU A 173 -21.11 1.47 -3.38
N ARG A 174 -20.71 0.20 -3.48
CA ARG A 174 -20.88 -0.81 -2.43
C ARG A 174 -19.93 -0.65 -1.23
N LEU A 175 -18.86 0.12 -1.35
CA LEU A 175 -17.83 0.35 -0.33
C LEU A 175 -17.73 1.81 0.12
N ARG A 176 -18.36 2.73 -0.62
CA ARG A 176 -18.34 4.16 -0.35
C ARG A 176 -18.78 4.44 1.09
N MET A 177 -18.07 5.34 1.75
CA MET A 177 -18.42 5.90 3.05
C MET A 177 -19.63 6.82 2.91
N HIS A 178 -20.60 6.67 3.80
CA HIS A 178 -21.68 7.63 3.93
C HIS A 178 -21.20 8.87 4.71
N PRO A 179 -21.84 10.04 4.54
CA PRO A 179 -21.43 11.26 5.25
C PRO A 179 -21.33 11.10 6.78
N GLY A 180 -22.15 10.21 7.38
CA GLY A 180 -22.12 9.90 8.81
C GLY A 180 -21.01 8.94 9.25
N ASP A 181 -20.36 8.23 8.33
CA ASP A 181 -19.35 7.21 8.66
C ASP A 181 -18.00 7.82 9.05
N ARG A 182 -17.69 9.02 8.53
CA ARG A 182 -16.36 9.63 8.66
C ARG A 182 -15.89 9.75 10.12
N PRO A 183 -16.68 10.25 11.09
CA PRO A 183 -16.24 10.28 12.49
C PRO A 183 -16.00 8.90 13.10
N ALA A 184 -16.73 7.86 12.67
CA ALA A 184 -16.51 6.50 13.13
C ALA A 184 -15.23 5.90 12.56
N VAL A 185 -14.98 6.10 11.26
CA VAL A 185 -13.75 5.68 10.59
C VAL A 185 -12.53 6.34 11.22
N ARG A 186 -12.57 7.66 11.46
CA ARG A 186 -11.46 8.36 12.09
C ARG A 186 -11.13 7.81 13.48
N ARG A 187 -12.15 7.63 14.33
CA ARG A 187 -11.97 7.03 15.67
C ARG A 187 -11.42 5.61 15.60
N CYS A 188 -11.80 4.84 14.59
CA CYS A 188 -11.21 3.53 14.34
C CYS A 188 -9.71 3.66 14.03
N MET A 189 -9.33 4.56 13.12
CA MET A 189 -7.91 4.78 12.79
C MET A 189 -7.09 5.29 13.99
N GLU A 190 -7.66 6.19 14.81
CA GLU A 190 -7.06 6.67 16.07
C GLU A 190 -6.82 5.51 17.04
N ALA A 191 -7.78 4.60 17.18
CA ALA A 191 -7.65 3.43 18.04
C ALA A 191 -6.66 2.38 17.47
N MET A 192 -6.61 2.21 16.15
CA MET A 192 -5.75 1.21 15.51
C MET A 192 -4.29 1.62 15.44
N LEU A 193 -3.98 2.92 15.26
CA LEU A 193 -2.60 3.40 15.13
C LEU A 193 -1.63 2.89 16.22
N PRO A 194 -1.92 3.00 17.53
CA PRO A 194 -1.02 2.48 18.56
C PRO A 194 -0.85 0.95 18.49
N ARG A 195 -1.90 0.21 18.11
CA ARG A 195 -1.86 -1.26 17.96
C ARG A 195 -1.04 -1.71 16.76
N VAL A 196 -1.11 -0.94 15.67
CA VAL A 196 -0.29 -1.17 14.48
C VAL A 196 1.17 -0.96 14.87
N ARG A 197 1.50 0.19 15.47
CA ARG A 197 2.86 0.50 15.96
C ARG A 197 3.42 -0.57 16.88
N GLU A 198 2.67 -0.98 17.90
CA GLU A 198 3.13 -1.95 18.89
C GLU A 198 3.42 -3.34 18.30
N ARG A 199 2.72 -3.73 17.23
CA ARG A 199 2.85 -5.08 16.65
C ARG A 199 3.50 -5.09 15.26
N THR A 200 4.06 -3.96 14.80
CA THR A 200 4.77 -3.89 13.51
C THR A 200 5.92 -4.90 13.46
N ASP A 201 6.79 -4.95 14.48
CA ASP A 201 7.92 -5.89 14.49
C ASP A 201 7.46 -7.35 14.45
N GLN A 202 6.37 -7.67 15.15
CA GLN A 202 5.77 -9.00 15.10
C GLN A 202 5.29 -9.35 13.68
N LEU A 203 4.56 -8.43 13.03
CA LEU A 203 4.12 -8.60 11.65
C LEU A 203 5.31 -8.82 10.71
N LEU A 204 6.35 -7.99 10.81
CA LEU A 204 7.53 -8.08 9.95
C LEU A 204 8.26 -9.41 10.16
N GLY A 205 8.33 -9.90 11.40
CA GLY A 205 8.86 -11.24 11.71
C GLY A 205 8.04 -12.37 11.08
N GLU A 206 6.70 -12.31 11.19
CA GLU A 206 5.79 -13.27 10.54
C GLU A 206 5.96 -13.27 9.02
N LEU A 207 6.05 -12.08 8.42
CA LEU A 207 6.23 -11.90 6.98
C LEU A 207 7.58 -12.45 6.51
N HIS A 208 8.66 -12.12 7.22
CA HIS A 208 10.00 -12.62 6.90
C HIS A 208 10.06 -14.16 6.95
N ALA A 209 9.49 -14.77 7.99
CA ALA A 209 9.42 -16.22 8.12
C ALA A 209 8.59 -16.85 6.99
N GLY A 210 7.44 -16.26 6.64
CA GLY A 210 6.58 -16.76 5.57
C GLY A 210 7.23 -16.69 4.18
N LEU A 211 7.94 -15.59 3.89
CA LEU A 211 8.68 -15.45 2.62
C LEU A 211 9.87 -16.41 2.51
N ALA A 212 10.56 -16.69 3.63
CA ALA A 212 11.64 -17.68 3.64
C ALA A 212 11.15 -19.13 3.45
N GLY A 213 9.92 -19.43 3.86
CA GLY A 213 9.30 -20.75 3.76
C GLY A 213 8.51 -21.02 2.48
N ALA A 214 8.28 -19.99 1.64
CA ALA A 214 7.57 -20.15 0.37
C ALA A 214 8.43 -20.94 -0.64
N PRO A 215 7.88 -21.93 -1.37
CA PRO A 215 8.62 -22.58 -2.45
C PRO A 215 9.00 -21.52 -3.50
N ARG A 216 10.30 -21.44 -3.79
CA ARG A 216 10.87 -20.55 -4.82
C ARG A 216 10.58 -21.06 -6.23
#